data_AF-A0AAV2F870-F1
#
_entry.id   AF-A0AAV2F870-F1
#
_cell.length_a   1.000
_cell.length_b   1.000
_cell.length_c   1.000
_cell.angle_alpha   90.00
_cell.angle_beta   90.00
_cell.angle_gamma   90.00
#
_symmetry.space_group_name_H-M   'P 1'
#
loop_
_entity.id
_entity.type
_entity.pdbx_description
1 polymer ?
#
loop_
_entity_poly.entity_id
_entity_poly.type
_entity_poly.pdbx_seq_one_letter_code
_entity_poly.pdbx_strand_id
1 'polypeptide(L)'
;MGGFTRILHSGKPDSLMNEIPTVVVDPLPPGMDQGYVVLNRPWAFVQWLEKEVIEEDYILMAEPDHIFVSPLPNLSHEGIPAAFQFFYIKPLENADIVRKYFREEMGPISNVDPIGNSHVIISKIAPTWMNVSIRMKSDPDTDRAFGWVLEMYAYAIASALHGVHHILRKDFMLQPPFDREIGKKFILHLTYGCDYTFKGELTYGKRGEWRFDKRSYVREAPPRNFPLPPKGVPESVVTLVKMVNEATENIPNWGA
;
A
#
# COMPACT_ATOMS: atom_id res chain seq x y z
N MET A 1 -19.15 -0.78 3.02
CA MET A 1 -18.27 -1.53 2.11
C MET A 1 -19.14 -2.59 1.44
N GLY A 2 -19.26 -2.55 0.11
CA GLY A 2 -20.15 -3.43 -0.65
C GLY A 2 -19.60 -4.84 -0.81
N GLY A 3 -18.29 -4.95 -1.04
CA GLY A 3 -17.56 -6.22 -1.07
C GLY A 3 -16.11 -6.07 -0.61
N PHE A 4 -15.44 -7.21 -0.42
CA PHE A 4 -14.01 -7.30 -0.13
C PHE A 4 -13.44 -8.41 -1.02
N THR A 5 -12.44 -8.09 -1.85
CA THR A 5 -11.80 -9.04 -2.76
C THR A 5 -10.30 -8.92 -2.66
N ARG A 6 -9.63 -10.05 -2.44
CA ARG A 6 -8.19 -10.18 -2.56
C ARG A 6 -7.83 -10.52 -4.01
N ILE A 7 -6.90 -9.78 -4.58
CA ILE A 7 -6.35 -10.10 -5.92
C ILE A 7 -5.06 -10.89 -5.71
N LEU A 8 -5.09 -12.19 -5.99
CA LEU A 8 -3.95 -13.09 -5.83
C LEU A 8 -3.24 -13.30 -7.17
N HIS A 9 -2.10 -12.63 -7.34
CA HIS A 9 -1.32 -12.63 -8.59
C HIS A 9 -0.23 -13.72 -8.66
N SER A 10 -0.47 -14.86 -8.02
CA SER A 10 0.42 -16.04 -8.05
C SER A 10 0.18 -16.95 -9.26
N GLY A 11 -0.93 -16.75 -10.00
CA GLY A 11 -1.43 -17.68 -11.00
C GLY A 11 -1.98 -18.99 -10.43
N LYS A 12 -2.02 -19.17 -9.10
CA LYS A 12 -2.45 -20.41 -8.44
C LYS A 12 -3.25 -20.13 -7.17
N PRO A 13 -4.33 -20.90 -6.90
CA PRO A 13 -5.03 -20.82 -5.63
C PRO A 13 -4.12 -21.05 -4.42
N ASP A 14 -4.47 -20.45 -3.29
CA ASP A 14 -3.85 -20.70 -1.99
C ASP A 14 -4.89 -21.08 -0.92
N SER A 15 -4.42 -21.42 0.28
CA SER A 15 -5.28 -21.84 1.39
C SER A 15 -6.18 -20.71 1.95
N LEU A 16 -5.79 -19.45 1.76
CA LEU A 16 -6.54 -18.29 2.27
C LEU A 16 -7.78 -17.99 1.42
N MET A 17 -7.92 -18.59 0.24
CA MET A 17 -9.13 -18.45 -0.58
C MET A 17 -10.39 -19.00 0.09
N ASN A 18 -10.25 -19.88 1.09
CA ASN A 18 -11.38 -20.38 1.87
C ASN A 18 -11.88 -19.36 2.90
N GLU A 19 -11.06 -18.37 3.24
CA GLU A 19 -11.32 -17.35 4.28
C GLU A 19 -11.61 -15.98 3.66
N ILE A 20 -10.93 -15.66 2.55
CA ILE A 20 -10.95 -14.35 1.91
C ILE A 20 -11.45 -14.51 0.48
N PRO A 21 -12.55 -13.84 0.07
CA PRO A 21 -12.98 -13.83 -1.32
C PRO A 21 -11.81 -13.38 -2.21
N THR A 22 -11.43 -14.22 -3.17
CA THR A 22 -10.18 -14.07 -3.92
C THR A 22 -10.42 -14.27 -5.41
N VAL A 23 -9.85 -13.38 -6.22
CA VAL A 23 -9.67 -13.59 -7.66
C VAL A 23 -8.22 -13.95 -7.92
N VAL A 24 -8.00 -15.07 -8.61
CA VAL A 24 -6.66 -15.51 -9.04
C VAL A 24 -6.36 -14.93 -10.42
N VAL A 25 -5.22 -14.26 -10.51
CA VAL A 25 -4.69 -13.67 -11.75
C VAL A 25 -3.26 -14.12 -11.95
N ASP A 26 -2.82 -14.10 -13.20
CA ASP A 26 -1.49 -14.56 -13.55
C ASP A 26 -0.44 -13.51 -13.16
N PRO A 27 0.77 -13.93 -12.74
CA PRO A 27 1.88 -12.98 -12.62
C PRO A 27 2.24 -12.44 -14.01
N LEU A 28 3.07 -11.41 -14.02
CA LEU A 28 3.73 -10.95 -15.24
C LEU A 28 4.51 -12.10 -15.90
N PRO A 29 4.60 -12.13 -17.24
CA PRO A 29 5.44 -13.08 -17.94
C PRO A 29 6.88 -13.11 -17.38
N PRO A 30 7.51 -14.28 -17.27
CA PRO A 30 8.85 -14.40 -16.70
C PRO A 30 9.86 -13.41 -17.29
N GLY A 31 10.56 -12.68 -16.41
CA GLY A 31 11.57 -11.70 -16.78
C GLY A 31 11.04 -10.30 -17.09
N MET A 32 9.73 -10.12 -17.29
CA MET A 32 9.14 -8.81 -17.58
C MET A 32 9.18 -7.87 -16.36
N ASP A 33 9.13 -8.43 -15.15
CA ASP A 33 9.23 -7.67 -13.90
C ASP A 33 10.67 -7.23 -13.58
N GLN A 34 11.68 -7.78 -14.27
CA GLN A 34 13.11 -7.50 -14.05
C GLN A 34 13.52 -7.63 -12.56
N GLY A 35 12.91 -8.59 -11.85
CA GLY A 35 13.13 -8.81 -10.42
C GLY A 35 12.42 -7.81 -9.48
N TYR A 36 11.66 -6.86 -10.03
CA TYR A 36 10.83 -5.92 -9.27
C TYR A 36 9.38 -6.42 -9.21
N VAL A 37 9.14 -7.30 -8.23
CA VAL A 37 7.85 -8.01 -8.04
C VAL A 37 6.64 -7.08 -7.93
N VAL A 38 6.83 -5.82 -7.54
CA VAL A 38 5.76 -4.82 -7.39
C VAL A 38 5.04 -4.56 -8.73
N LEU A 39 5.69 -4.78 -9.88
CA LEU A 39 5.04 -4.67 -11.20
C LEU A 39 3.89 -5.66 -11.40
N ASN A 40 3.82 -6.74 -10.62
CA ASN A 40 2.67 -7.64 -10.68
C ASN A 40 1.39 -6.98 -10.19
N ARG A 41 1.46 -5.92 -9.37
CA ARG A 41 0.28 -5.23 -8.83
C ARG A 41 -0.56 -4.55 -9.92
N PRO A 42 -0.03 -3.62 -10.75
CA PRO A 42 -0.81 -3.05 -11.83
C PRO A 42 -1.34 -4.12 -12.79
N TRP A 43 -0.56 -5.17 -13.04
CA TRP A 43 -0.99 -6.28 -13.90
C TRP A 43 -2.17 -7.05 -13.32
N ALA A 44 -2.14 -7.29 -12.01
CA ALA A 44 -3.21 -7.95 -11.28
C ALA A 44 -4.52 -7.14 -11.39
N PHE A 45 -4.44 -5.82 -11.28
CA PHE A 45 -5.60 -4.94 -11.45
C PHE A 45 -6.14 -4.94 -12.87
N VAL A 46 -5.29 -4.93 -13.90
CA VAL A 46 -5.74 -5.03 -15.30
C VAL A 46 -6.55 -6.31 -15.50
N GLN A 47 -6.01 -7.47 -15.11
CA GLN A 47 -6.71 -8.74 -15.24
C GLN A 47 -7.99 -8.82 -14.39
N TRP A 48 -7.96 -8.30 -13.17
CA TRP A 48 -9.14 -8.32 -12.30
C TRP A 48 -10.29 -7.50 -12.90
N LEU A 49 -10.00 -6.31 -13.42
CA LEU A 49 -10.99 -5.44 -14.07
C LEU A 49 -11.52 -6.01 -15.40
N GLU A 50 -10.77 -6.89 -16.06
CA GLU A 50 -11.22 -7.61 -17.25
C GLU A 50 -12.12 -8.81 -16.91
N LYS A 51 -11.95 -9.40 -15.71
CA LYS A 51 -12.67 -10.60 -15.27
C LYS A 51 -13.96 -10.31 -14.53
N GLU A 52 -14.01 -9.20 -13.79
CA GLU A 52 -15.11 -8.89 -12.88
C GLU A 52 -15.89 -7.65 -13.31
N VAL A 53 -17.21 -7.70 -13.12
CA VAL A 53 -18.07 -6.51 -13.23
C VAL A 53 -18.20 -5.91 -11.83
N ILE A 54 -17.68 -4.70 -11.65
CA ILE A 54 -17.71 -4.01 -10.36
C ILE A 54 -18.93 -3.09 -10.34
N GLU A 55 -19.88 -3.38 -9.45
CA GLU A 55 -21.11 -2.59 -9.29
C GLU A 55 -20.89 -1.35 -8.41
N GLU A 56 -19.86 -1.35 -7.56
CA GLU A 56 -19.54 -0.22 -6.69
C GLU A 56 -18.99 0.98 -7.45
N ASP A 57 -19.51 2.16 -7.10
CA ASP A 57 -19.02 3.45 -7.62
C ASP A 57 -17.55 3.74 -7.24
N TYR A 58 -17.05 3.11 -6.16
CA TYR A 58 -15.74 3.38 -5.59
C TYR A 58 -15.02 2.11 -5.13
N ILE A 59 -13.74 2.02 -5.47
CA ILE A 59 -12.84 0.96 -5.04
C ILE A 59 -11.80 1.53 -4.09
N LEU A 60 -11.65 0.90 -2.94
CA LEU A 60 -10.57 1.14 -2.00
C LEU A 60 -9.48 0.08 -2.20
N MET A 61 -8.30 0.47 -2.73
CA MET A 61 -7.14 -0.44 -2.76
C MET A 61 -6.43 -0.44 -1.42
N ALA A 62 -6.63 -1.49 -0.62
CA ALA A 62 -5.89 -1.73 0.61
C ALA A 62 -4.70 -2.67 0.36
N GLU A 63 -3.64 -2.50 1.16
CA GLU A 63 -2.46 -3.38 1.15
C GLU A 63 -2.58 -4.45 2.24
N PRO A 64 -1.96 -5.65 2.09
CA PRO A 64 -2.00 -6.72 3.09
C PRO A 64 -1.42 -6.35 4.46
N ASP A 65 -0.72 -5.22 4.54
CA ASP A 65 -0.07 -4.70 5.73
C ASP A 65 -0.80 -3.47 6.31
N HIS A 66 -2.04 -3.22 5.87
CA HIS A 66 -2.97 -2.28 6.47
C HIS A 66 -3.82 -2.95 7.57
N ILE A 67 -3.93 -2.29 8.71
CA ILE A 67 -4.86 -2.67 9.79
C ILE A 67 -5.86 -1.53 10.00
N PHE A 68 -7.15 -1.83 9.87
CA PHE A 68 -8.23 -0.87 10.04
C PHE A 68 -8.57 -0.70 11.52
N VAL A 69 -8.20 0.44 12.12
CA VAL A 69 -8.44 0.75 13.53
C VAL A 69 -9.81 1.37 13.79
N SER A 70 -10.49 1.85 12.74
CA SER A 70 -11.83 2.39 12.81
C SER A 70 -12.56 2.18 11.48
N PRO A 71 -13.91 2.20 11.47
CA PRO A 71 -14.68 2.13 10.24
C PRO A 71 -14.28 3.26 9.28
N LEU A 72 -13.87 2.90 8.06
CA LEU A 72 -13.50 3.87 7.03
C LEU A 72 -14.76 4.27 6.24
N PRO A 73 -15.23 5.54 6.35
CA PRO A 73 -16.32 6.03 5.51
C PRO A 73 -15.82 6.22 4.06
N ASN A 74 -16.74 6.45 3.12
CA ASN A 74 -16.35 6.94 1.81
C ASN A 74 -15.76 8.35 1.96
N LEU A 75 -14.45 8.49 1.74
CA LEU A 75 -13.74 9.76 1.83
C LEU A 75 -13.72 10.53 0.51
N SER A 76 -14.18 9.93 -0.59
CA SER A 76 -14.35 10.63 -1.86
C SER A 76 -15.49 11.66 -1.77
N HIS A 77 -15.43 12.68 -2.62
CA HIS A 77 -16.43 13.73 -2.68
C HIS A 77 -16.61 14.20 -4.12
N GLU A 78 -17.86 14.31 -4.59
CA GLU A 78 -18.19 14.77 -5.95
C GLU A 78 -17.43 14.04 -7.07
N GLY A 79 -17.24 12.72 -6.92
CA GLY A 79 -16.49 11.89 -7.87
C GLY A 79 -14.96 12.04 -7.79
N ILE A 80 -14.46 12.85 -6.86
CA ILE A 80 -13.03 13.06 -6.63
C ILE A 80 -12.52 12.03 -5.60
N PRO A 81 -11.57 11.16 -5.97
CA PRO A 81 -10.96 10.20 -5.06
C PRO A 81 -10.22 10.83 -3.88
N ALA A 82 -10.05 10.11 -2.76
CA ALA A 82 -9.29 10.58 -1.60
C ALA A 82 -8.07 9.71 -1.30
N ALA A 83 -6.87 10.26 -1.39
CA ALA A 83 -5.63 9.50 -1.25
C ALA A 83 -4.77 9.98 -0.08
N PHE A 84 -3.90 9.09 0.41
CA PHE A 84 -2.87 9.47 1.37
C PHE A 84 -1.70 10.15 0.67
N GLN A 85 -1.25 11.27 1.23
CA GLN A 85 -0.07 11.99 0.75
C GLN A 85 1.22 11.35 1.28
N PHE A 86 2.01 10.78 0.39
CA PHE A 86 3.32 10.23 0.74
C PHE A 86 4.41 11.30 0.64
N PHE A 87 5.07 11.58 1.75
CA PHE A 87 6.09 12.64 1.82
C PHE A 87 7.31 12.42 0.91
N TYR A 88 7.55 11.17 0.48
CA TYR A 88 8.65 10.78 -0.40
C TYR A 88 8.26 10.73 -1.89
N ILE A 89 6.97 10.89 -2.23
CA ILE A 89 6.54 11.06 -3.61
C ILE A 89 6.50 12.57 -3.87
N LYS A 90 7.46 13.06 -4.64
CA LYS A 90 7.72 14.48 -4.85
C LYS A 90 7.87 14.81 -6.33
N PRO A 91 6.75 14.91 -7.07
CA PRO A 91 6.79 15.10 -8.52
C PRO A 91 7.51 16.39 -8.95
N LEU A 92 7.32 17.49 -8.21
CA LEU A 92 7.98 18.77 -8.49
C LEU A 92 9.50 18.73 -8.29
N GLU A 93 9.99 18.02 -7.27
CA GLU A 93 11.44 17.86 -7.04
C GLU A 93 12.09 16.92 -8.07
N ASN A 94 11.29 16.07 -8.73
CA ASN A 94 11.75 15.09 -9.73
C ASN A 94 11.26 15.43 -11.15
N ALA A 95 11.14 16.74 -11.43
CA ALA A 95 10.48 17.24 -12.63
C ALA A 95 11.03 16.64 -13.93
N ASP A 96 12.36 16.59 -14.09
CA ASP A 96 13.01 16.08 -15.31
C ASP A 96 12.65 14.62 -15.60
N ILE A 97 12.54 13.79 -14.57
CA ILE A 97 12.18 12.38 -14.72
C ILE A 97 10.67 12.26 -14.97
N VAL A 98 9.84 13.00 -14.23
CA VAL A 98 8.38 12.99 -14.42
C VAL A 98 8.03 13.43 -15.86
N ARG A 99 8.73 14.41 -16.43
CA ARG A 99 8.50 14.89 -17.81
C ARG A 99 8.74 13.85 -18.90
N LYS A 100 9.52 12.81 -18.64
CA LYS A 100 9.66 11.67 -19.57
C LYS A 100 8.33 10.92 -19.79
N TYR A 101 7.42 10.98 -18.83
CA TYR A 101 6.15 10.23 -18.81
C TYR A 101 4.91 11.13 -18.76
N PHE A 102 5.04 12.36 -18.28
CA PHE A 102 4.00 13.40 -18.25
C PHE A 102 4.51 14.67 -18.94
N ARG A 103 4.42 14.68 -20.27
CA ARG A 103 5.00 15.74 -21.12
C ARG A 103 4.36 17.12 -20.87
N GLU A 104 5.02 18.18 -21.31
CA GLU A 104 4.56 19.55 -21.07
C GLU A 104 3.16 19.82 -21.62
N GLU A 105 2.82 19.24 -22.77
CA GLU A 105 1.49 19.34 -23.38
C GLU A 105 0.37 18.71 -22.55
N MET A 106 0.70 17.80 -21.61
CA MET A 106 -0.28 17.15 -20.73
C MET A 106 -0.65 18.02 -19.52
N GLY A 107 0.11 19.10 -19.26
CA GLY A 107 -0.15 20.05 -18.19
C GLY A 107 1.03 20.29 -17.23
N PRO A 108 0.83 21.09 -16.18
CA PRO A 108 1.86 21.36 -15.18
C PRO A 108 2.13 20.12 -14.31
N ILE A 109 3.37 19.97 -13.82
CA ILE A 109 3.78 18.84 -12.96
C ILE A 109 2.97 18.79 -11.65
N SER A 110 2.43 19.93 -11.20
CA SER A 110 1.53 20.00 -10.05
C SER A 110 0.23 19.19 -10.22
N ASN A 111 -0.09 18.73 -11.44
CA ASN A 111 -1.21 17.81 -11.68
C ASN A 111 -0.89 16.36 -11.26
N VAL A 112 0.39 16.03 -11.08
CA VAL A 112 0.82 14.73 -10.55
C VAL A 112 0.79 14.83 -9.03
N ASP A 113 -0.20 14.18 -8.42
CA ASP A 113 -0.38 14.20 -6.98
C ASP A 113 0.75 13.44 -6.24
N PRO A 114 1.18 13.87 -5.05
CA PRO A 114 2.19 13.21 -4.23
C PRO A 114 1.63 11.97 -3.49
N ILE A 115 1.12 11.01 -4.25
CA ILE A 115 0.38 9.84 -3.77
C ILE A 115 1.04 8.54 -4.24
N GLY A 116 0.56 7.42 -3.72
CA GLY A 116 0.84 6.10 -4.26
C GLY A 116 -0.42 5.39 -4.69
N ASN A 117 -0.27 4.14 -5.10
CA ASN A 117 -1.36 3.26 -5.51
C ASN A 117 -2.38 2.96 -4.39
N SER A 118 -2.11 3.38 -3.14
CA SER A 118 -3.04 3.18 -2.04
C SER A 118 -4.14 4.25 -2.03
N HIS A 119 -5.32 3.80 -2.45
CA HIS A 119 -6.65 4.39 -2.29
C HIS A 119 -7.01 5.57 -3.23
N VAL A 120 -7.50 5.30 -4.47
CA VAL A 120 -8.93 5.27 -4.94
C VAL A 120 -8.95 5.18 -6.51
N ILE A 121 -10.13 5.00 -7.15
CA ILE A 121 -10.48 4.83 -8.60
C ILE A 121 -9.38 4.21 -9.49
N ILE A 122 -9.39 2.88 -9.62
CA ILE A 122 -8.40 2.14 -10.41
C ILE A 122 -8.90 1.75 -11.81
N SER A 123 -10.22 1.67 -12.00
CA SER A 123 -10.82 1.07 -13.20
C SER A 123 -10.37 1.71 -14.52
N LYS A 124 -10.24 3.05 -14.55
CA LYS A 124 -9.83 3.78 -15.77
C LYS A 124 -8.32 3.81 -15.99
N ILE A 125 -7.52 3.72 -14.93
CA ILE A 125 -6.10 4.03 -15.00
C ILE A 125 -5.22 2.78 -15.04
N ALA A 126 -5.72 1.61 -14.67
CA ALA A 126 -4.91 0.39 -14.52
C ALA A 126 -4.05 0.03 -15.76
N PRO A 127 -4.57 0.07 -17.01
CA PRO A 127 -3.73 -0.21 -18.18
C PRO A 127 -2.62 0.82 -18.39
N THR A 128 -2.88 2.10 -18.11
CA THR A 128 -1.87 3.16 -18.21
C THR A 128 -0.85 3.06 -17.09
N TRP A 129 -1.29 2.78 -15.86
CA TRP A 129 -0.44 2.53 -14.71
C TRP A 129 0.52 1.36 -14.96
N MET A 130 0.02 0.24 -15.50
CA MET A 130 0.82 -0.90 -15.97
C MET A 130 1.89 -0.48 -16.98
N ASN A 131 1.48 0.18 -18.06
CA ASN A 131 2.37 0.55 -19.15
C ASN A 131 3.44 1.57 -18.72
N VAL A 132 3.07 2.56 -17.91
CA VAL A 132 4.03 3.53 -17.36
C VAL A 132 5.00 2.82 -16.42
N SER A 133 4.53 1.92 -15.56
CA SER A 133 5.40 1.17 -14.63
C SER A 133 6.44 0.33 -15.36
N ILE A 134 6.06 -0.40 -16.43
CA ILE A 134 6.99 -1.17 -17.25
C ILE A 134 8.02 -0.24 -17.92
N ARG A 135 7.55 0.85 -18.55
CA ARG A 135 8.44 1.80 -19.23
C ARG A 135 9.44 2.42 -18.27
N MET A 136 8.98 2.80 -17.08
CA MET A 136 9.85 3.33 -16.02
C MET A 136 10.87 2.30 -15.57
N LYS A 137 10.47 1.04 -15.38
CA LYS A 137 11.38 -0.02 -14.97
C LYS A 137 12.44 -0.32 -16.04
N SER A 138 12.11 -0.16 -17.32
CA SER A 138 13.04 -0.31 -18.44
C SER A 138 13.94 0.91 -18.71
N ASP A 139 13.68 2.07 -18.10
CA ASP A 139 14.53 3.27 -18.20
C ASP A 139 15.54 3.28 -17.02
N PRO A 140 16.85 3.07 -17.27
CA PRO A 140 17.83 2.91 -16.19
C PRO A 140 17.96 4.12 -15.25
N ASP A 141 17.72 5.34 -15.75
CA ASP A 141 17.81 6.54 -14.93
C ASP A 141 16.58 6.69 -14.04
N THR A 142 15.41 6.35 -14.56
CA THR A 142 14.14 6.36 -13.82
C THR A 142 14.12 5.28 -12.76
N ASP A 143 14.53 4.04 -13.10
CA ASP A 143 14.66 2.93 -12.16
C ASP A 143 15.65 3.25 -11.05
N ARG A 144 16.81 3.83 -11.38
CA ARG A 144 17.78 4.28 -10.38
C ARG A 144 17.22 5.36 -9.46
N ALA A 145 16.48 6.32 -10.01
CA ALA A 145 15.99 7.46 -9.24
C ALA A 145 14.82 7.12 -8.31
N PHE A 146 13.84 6.34 -8.79
CA PHE A 146 12.64 6.02 -8.01
C PHE A 146 12.73 4.69 -7.29
N GLY A 147 13.54 3.74 -7.78
CA GLY A 147 13.79 2.46 -7.15
C GLY A 147 12.51 1.75 -6.71
N TRP A 148 12.42 1.43 -5.41
CA TRP A 148 11.31 0.66 -4.86
C TRP A 148 9.94 1.35 -4.97
N VAL A 149 9.90 2.69 -5.05
CA VAL A 149 8.65 3.47 -5.12
C VAL A 149 8.29 3.89 -6.55
N LEU A 150 8.98 3.34 -7.55
CA LEU A 150 8.76 3.63 -8.98
C LEU A 150 7.31 3.37 -9.41
N GLU A 151 6.72 2.25 -8.98
CA GLU A 151 5.34 1.93 -9.31
C GLU A 151 4.37 2.99 -8.75
N MET A 152 4.63 3.52 -7.55
CA MET A 152 3.81 4.59 -6.96
C MET A 152 3.87 5.88 -7.79
N TYR A 153 5.04 6.25 -8.33
CA TYR A 153 5.15 7.36 -9.29
C TYR A 153 4.40 7.07 -10.59
N ALA A 154 4.48 5.84 -11.09
CA ALA A 154 3.75 5.44 -12.29
C ALA A 154 2.23 5.53 -12.09
N TYR A 155 1.72 5.16 -10.90
CA TYR A 155 0.33 5.35 -10.53
C TYR A 155 -0.06 6.83 -10.53
N ALA A 156 0.70 7.69 -9.84
CA ALA A 156 0.42 9.13 -9.77
C ALA A 156 0.42 9.79 -11.17
N ILE A 157 1.35 9.41 -12.03
CA ILE A 157 1.42 9.89 -13.42
C ILE A 157 0.26 9.34 -14.25
N ALA A 158 -0.11 8.07 -14.11
CA ALA A 158 -1.27 7.51 -14.79
C ALA A 158 -2.56 8.25 -14.39
N SER A 159 -2.75 8.54 -13.10
CA SER A 159 -3.86 9.36 -12.63
C SER A 159 -3.88 10.73 -13.30
N ALA A 160 -2.74 11.44 -13.34
CA ALA A 160 -2.65 12.74 -13.99
C ALA A 160 -2.92 12.69 -15.51
N LEU A 161 -2.43 11.65 -16.20
CA LEU A 161 -2.69 11.44 -17.65
C LEU A 161 -4.18 11.24 -17.96
N HIS A 162 -4.95 10.77 -16.99
CA HIS A 162 -6.41 10.58 -17.10
C HIS A 162 -7.21 11.72 -16.46
N GLY A 163 -6.57 12.80 -16.03
CA GLY A 163 -7.23 13.93 -15.38
C GLY A 163 -7.82 13.62 -13.99
N VAL A 164 -7.31 12.58 -13.33
CA VAL A 164 -7.75 12.16 -11.99
C VAL A 164 -6.91 12.90 -10.94
N HIS A 165 -7.59 13.71 -10.13
CA HIS A 165 -7.02 14.43 -8.98
C HIS A 165 -7.57 13.89 -7.67
N HIS A 166 -6.81 14.05 -6.58
CA HIS A 166 -7.15 13.46 -5.28
C HIS A 166 -7.35 14.51 -4.19
N ILE A 167 -8.32 14.24 -3.32
CA ILE A 167 -8.44 14.88 -2.01
C ILE A 167 -7.34 14.30 -1.13
N LEU A 168 -6.27 15.04 -0.90
CA LEU A 168 -5.15 14.59 -0.08
C LEU A 168 -5.52 14.57 1.41
N ARG A 169 -5.43 13.40 2.04
CA ARG A 169 -5.85 13.16 3.43
C ARG A 169 -4.69 12.67 4.28
N LYS A 170 -4.14 13.55 5.12
CA LYS A 170 -3.10 13.19 6.11
C LYS A 170 -3.64 12.33 7.25
N ASP A 171 -4.95 12.39 7.48
CA ASP A 171 -5.66 11.60 8.47
C ASP A 171 -6.12 10.23 7.94
N PHE A 172 -5.80 9.87 6.70
CA PHE A 172 -6.21 8.58 6.13
C PHE A 172 -5.56 7.40 6.86
N MET A 173 -4.24 7.46 7.05
CA MET A 173 -3.46 6.41 7.69
C MET A 173 -2.33 6.97 8.54
N LEU A 174 -1.76 6.11 9.37
CA LEU A 174 -0.57 6.38 10.17
C LEU A 174 0.50 5.31 9.94
N GLN A 175 1.75 5.70 10.17
CA GLN A 175 2.95 4.89 9.99
C GLN A 175 3.72 4.79 11.30
N PRO A 176 3.35 3.85 12.20
CA PRO A 176 4.15 3.53 13.37
C PRO A 176 5.55 3.07 12.96
N PRO A 177 6.60 3.36 13.76
CA PRO A 177 6.56 3.99 15.08
C PRO A 177 6.53 5.53 15.07
N PHE A 178 6.53 6.17 13.89
CA PHE A 178 6.69 7.62 13.77
C PHE A 178 5.41 8.39 14.08
N ASP A 179 4.28 7.90 13.59
CA ASP A 179 2.97 8.43 13.96
C ASP A 179 2.53 7.84 15.29
N ARG A 180 2.44 8.68 16.34
CA ARG A 180 2.34 8.22 17.74
C ARG A 180 0.92 7.92 18.21
N GLU A 181 -0.06 8.69 17.73
CA GLU A 181 -1.44 8.68 18.20
C GLU A 181 -2.39 8.28 17.08
N ILE A 182 -3.40 7.46 17.43
CA ILE A 182 -4.45 7.02 16.49
C ILE A 182 -5.30 8.23 16.09
N GLY A 183 -5.86 8.94 17.09
CA GLY A 183 -6.75 10.07 16.86
C GLY A 183 -7.93 9.72 15.96
N LYS A 184 -8.15 10.50 14.90
CA LYS A 184 -9.24 10.30 13.92
C LYS A 184 -8.83 9.49 12.68
N LYS A 185 -7.69 8.79 12.74
CA LYS A 185 -7.15 8.05 11.59
C LYS A 185 -7.79 6.66 11.46
N PHE A 186 -7.74 6.10 10.26
CA PHE A 186 -8.46 4.87 9.93
C PHE A 186 -7.56 3.64 9.81
N ILE A 187 -6.33 3.80 9.33
CA ILE A 187 -5.45 2.67 8.99
C ILE A 187 -4.09 2.79 9.67
N LEU A 188 -3.64 1.74 10.34
CA LEU A 188 -2.24 1.51 10.67
C LEU A 188 -1.54 0.83 9.49
N HIS A 189 -0.54 1.48 8.90
CA HIS A 189 0.27 0.90 7.84
C HIS A 189 1.58 0.33 8.41
N LEU A 190 1.73 -0.99 8.35
CA LEU A 190 2.85 -1.76 8.88
C LEU A 190 4.12 -1.64 8.02
N THR A 191 4.60 -0.44 7.76
CA THR A 191 5.74 -0.24 6.86
C THR A 191 7.09 -0.39 7.57
N TYR A 192 7.22 0.15 8.79
CA TYR A 192 8.46 0.19 9.56
C TYR A 192 8.49 -0.86 10.68
N GLY A 193 9.71 -1.34 10.99
CA GLY A 193 9.95 -2.10 12.21
C GLY A 193 9.81 -1.23 13.46
N CYS A 194 9.15 -1.76 14.48
CA CYS A 194 8.98 -1.14 15.77
C CYS A 194 9.97 -1.76 16.76
N ASP A 195 11.14 -1.14 16.90
CA ASP A 195 12.23 -1.59 17.79
C ASP A 195 12.39 -0.64 18.97
N TYR A 196 12.35 -1.16 20.20
CA TYR A 196 12.40 -0.36 21.42
C TYR A 196 13.31 -0.97 22.48
N THR A 197 13.92 -0.13 23.32
CA THR A 197 14.49 -0.55 24.61
C THR A 197 13.37 -0.89 25.60
N PHE A 198 13.65 -1.64 26.66
CA PHE A 198 12.68 -1.90 27.74
C PHE A 198 12.29 -0.63 28.52
N LYS A 199 12.99 0.48 28.31
CA LYS A 199 12.61 1.80 28.81
C LYS A 199 11.64 2.56 27.89
N GLY A 200 11.27 1.99 26.75
CA GLY A 200 10.35 2.59 25.79
C GLY A 200 11.01 3.55 24.79
N GLU A 201 12.33 3.48 24.62
CA GLU A 201 13.08 4.35 23.71
C GLU A 201 13.20 3.69 22.33
N LEU A 202 12.85 4.41 21.26
CA LEU A 202 12.90 3.91 19.87
C LEU A 202 14.35 3.67 19.43
N THR A 203 14.66 2.45 18.97
CA THR A 203 15.99 2.07 18.45
C THR A 203 15.95 1.86 16.93
N TYR A 204 15.35 2.79 16.19
CA TYR A 204 15.14 2.66 14.73
C TYR A 204 16.43 2.29 13.98
N GLY A 205 16.32 1.31 13.08
CA GLY A 205 17.45 0.79 12.29
C GLY A 205 18.36 -0.18 13.06
N LYS A 206 18.07 -0.48 14.34
CA LYS A 206 18.76 -1.48 15.14
C LYS A 206 17.74 -2.40 15.80
N ARG A 207 18.13 -3.66 16.03
CA ARG A 207 17.28 -4.60 16.76
C ARG A 207 17.12 -4.12 18.20
N GLY A 208 15.88 -3.84 18.59
CA GLY A 208 15.53 -3.44 19.95
C GLY A 208 15.48 -4.62 20.91
N GLU A 209 15.39 -4.32 22.21
CA GLU A 209 15.14 -5.31 23.27
C GLU A 209 13.71 -5.85 23.19
N TRP A 210 12.75 -4.98 22.87
CA TRP A 210 11.43 -5.32 22.38
C TRP A 210 11.33 -4.99 20.89
N ARG A 211 10.72 -5.86 20.10
CA ARG A 211 10.62 -5.68 18.65
C ARG A 211 9.30 -6.23 18.12
N PHE A 212 8.65 -5.46 17.25
CA PHE A 212 7.67 -5.98 16.30
C PHE A 212 8.03 -5.51 14.89
N ASP A 213 8.37 -6.44 14.00
CA ASP A 213 8.61 -6.16 12.58
C ASP A 213 8.04 -7.31 11.76
N LYS A 214 7.12 -7.03 10.84
CA LYS A 214 6.51 -8.05 9.96
C LYS A 214 7.56 -8.82 9.15
N ARG A 215 8.72 -8.23 8.88
CA ARG A 215 9.83 -8.87 8.16
C ARG A 215 10.48 -10.00 8.96
N SER A 216 10.23 -10.08 10.26
CA SER A 216 10.58 -11.23 11.08
C SER A 216 9.65 -12.43 10.86
N TYR A 217 8.51 -12.25 10.17
CA TYR A 217 7.44 -13.24 9.99
C TYR A 217 7.16 -13.51 8.50
N VAL A 218 8.20 -13.47 7.66
CA VAL A 218 8.05 -13.70 6.20
C VAL A 218 7.71 -15.16 5.88
N ARG A 219 8.16 -16.10 6.72
CA ARG A 219 8.02 -17.55 6.49
C ARG A 219 7.12 -18.25 7.49
N GLU A 220 6.76 -17.57 8.57
CA GLU A 220 6.00 -18.11 9.68
C GLU A 220 5.06 -17.04 10.22
N ALA A 221 3.90 -17.42 10.73
CA ALA A 221 2.98 -16.49 11.34
C ALA A 221 3.59 -15.93 12.65
N PRO A 222 3.32 -14.65 13.00
CA PRO A 222 3.70 -14.15 14.31
C PRO A 222 3.03 -14.97 15.42
N PRO A 223 3.69 -15.17 16.57
CA PRO A 223 3.14 -16.02 17.62
C PRO A 223 1.87 -15.40 18.22
N ARG A 224 0.98 -16.27 18.70
CA ARG A 224 -0.14 -15.83 19.55
C ARG A 224 0.39 -15.16 20.82
N ASN A 225 -0.38 -14.24 21.36
CA ASN A 225 -0.06 -13.53 22.61
C ASN A 225 1.33 -12.86 22.57
N PHE A 226 1.58 -12.11 21.49
CA PHE A 226 2.77 -11.30 21.34
C PHE A 226 2.94 -10.34 22.53
N PRO A 227 4.13 -10.22 23.14
CA PRO A 227 4.33 -9.35 24.29
C PRO A 227 4.01 -7.90 23.94
N LEU A 228 3.21 -7.24 24.77
CA LEU A 228 2.95 -5.81 24.62
C LEU A 228 4.25 -5.01 24.74
N PRO A 229 4.37 -3.87 24.03
CA PRO A 229 5.55 -3.04 24.12
C PRO A 229 5.72 -2.43 25.53
N PRO A 230 6.97 -2.05 25.89
CA PRO A 230 7.26 -1.45 27.19
C PRO A 230 6.51 -0.12 27.40
N LYS A 231 6.41 0.29 28.67
CA LYS A 231 5.80 1.57 29.04
C LYS A 231 6.54 2.73 28.35
N GLY A 232 5.79 3.70 27.82
CA GLY A 232 6.34 4.87 27.12
C GLY A 232 6.35 4.73 25.60
N VAL A 233 6.12 3.53 25.07
CA VAL A 233 5.94 3.30 23.64
C VAL A 233 4.63 3.96 23.15
N PRO A 234 4.59 4.52 21.92
CA PRO A 234 3.41 5.22 21.41
C PRO A 234 2.14 4.37 21.36
N GLU A 235 0.99 5.03 21.49
CA GLU A 235 -0.35 4.43 21.39
C GLU A 235 -0.49 3.61 20.11
N SER A 236 -0.03 4.13 18.97
CA SER A 236 -0.13 3.45 17.69
C SER A 236 0.53 2.08 17.63
N VAL A 237 1.70 1.92 18.28
CA VAL A 237 2.42 0.64 18.36
C VAL A 237 1.75 -0.30 19.35
N VAL A 238 1.26 0.23 20.48
CA VAL A 238 0.48 -0.55 21.45
C VAL A 238 -0.78 -1.12 20.80
N THR A 239 -1.54 -0.28 20.09
CA THR A 239 -2.77 -0.65 19.38
C THR A 239 -2.49 -1.67 18.30
N LEU A 240 -1.44 -1.48 17.51
CA LEU A 240 -0.98 -2.47 16.53
C LEU A 240 -0.83 -3.87 17.14
N VAL A 241 -0.07 -3.99 18.22
CA VAL A 241 0.22 -5.30 18.83
C VAL A 241 -1.04 -5.90 19.44
N LYS A 242 -1.91 -5.08 20.06
CA LYS A 242 -3.21 -5.54 20.57
C LYS A 242 -4.08 -6.12 19.48
N MET A 243 -4.18 -5.46 18.33
CA MET A 243 -4.99 -5.94 17.21
C MET A 243 -4.41 -7.18 16.55
N VAL A 244 -3.08 -7.28 16.45
CA VAL A 244 -2.43 -8.54 16.03
C VAL A 244 -2.80 -9.65 17.00
N ASN A 245 -2.67 -9.43 18.30
CA ASN A 245 -3.03 -10.43 19.31
C ASN A 245 -4.50 -10.86 19.21
N GLU A 246 -5.42 -9.90 19.14
CA GLU A 246 -6.86 -10.14 18.95
C GLU A 246 -7.12 -10.98 17.70
N ALA A 247 -6.52 -10.62 16.55
CA ALA A 247 -6.68 -11.37 15.32
C ALA A 247 -6.12 -12.80 15.45
N THR A 248 -4.89 -12.95 15.96
CA THR A 248 -4.27 -14.27 16.14
C THR A 248 -5.04 -15.15 17.10
N GLU A 249 -5.70 -14.59 18.12
CA GLU A 249 -6.53 -15.31 19.08
C GLU A 249 -7.79 -15.87 18.41
N ASN A 250 -8.44 -15.07 17.57
CA ASN A 250 -9.73 -15.39 16.96
C ASN A 250 -9.66 -16.23 15.67
N ILE A 251 -8.50 -16.37 15.03
CA ILE A 251 -8.32 -17.24 13.87
C ILE A 251 -8.00 -18.67 14.34
N PRO A 252 -8.86 -19.69 14.13
CA PRO A 252 -8.68 -21.01 14.72
C PRO A 252 -7.36 -21.70 14.34
N ASN A 253 -6.98 -21.61 13.07
CA ASN A 253 -5.78 -22.29 12.52
C ASN A 253 -4.58 -21.34 12.38
N TRP A 254 -4.46 -20.35 13.26
CA TRP A 254 -3.36 -19.38 13.17
C TRP A 254 -1.97 -20.05 13.28
N GLY A 255 -1.17 -19.94 12.22
CA GLY A 255 0.18 -20.47 12.13
C GLY A 255 0.28 -21.97 11.81
N ALA A 256 -0.84 -22.63 11.50
CA ALA A 256 -0.89 -24.03 11.07
C ALA A 256 -0.62 -24.21 9.57
#